data_AF-A0A8T3PC18-F1
#
_entry.id   AF-A0A8T3PC18-F1
#
_cell.length_a   1.000
_cell.length_b   1.000
_cell.length_c   1.000
_cell.angle_alpha   90.00
_cell.angle_beta   90.00
_cell.angle_gamma   90.00
#
_symmetry.space_group_name_H-M   'P 1'
#
loop_
_entity.id
_entity.type
_entity.pdbx_description
1 polymer ?
#
loop_
_entity_poly.entity_id
_entity_poly.type
_entity_poly.pdbx_seq_one_letter_code
_entity_poly.pdbx_strand_id
1 'polypeptide(L)'
;MTALIAVVLTLIGSTLMLLAAVGVLRMPDLFTRLQASTKASSLGAGCTLLAVAVYYGELSVAVRAVLAISFIFLTVPVSAHLIGRAAYFMGTTLWDRTVIDELEGKYDPDTHALAPRLPPAGDTPEATESRGRPPS
;
A
#
# COMPACT_ATOMS: atom_id res chain seq x y z
N MET A 1 -29.22 4.97 24.89
CA MET A 1 -28.16 3.95 24.72
C MET A 1 -27.42 4.10 23.39
N THR A 2 -28.13 4.30 22.27
CA THR A 2 -27.53 4.53 20.94
C THR A 2 -26.55 5.72 20.89
N ALA A 3 -26.86 6.83 21.57
CA ALA A 3 -25.97 7.99 21.65
C ALA A 3 -24.60 7.68 22.26
N LEU A 4 -24.55 6.86 23.32
CA LEU A 4 -23.28 6.45 23.94
C LEU A 4 -22.44 5.61 22.98
N ILE A 5 -23.09 4.66 22.29
CA ILE A 5 -22.44 3.80 21.29
C ILE A 5 -21.86 4.66 20.17
N ALA A 6 -22.64 5.62 19.64
CA ALA A 6 -22.19 6.52 18.58
C ALA A 6 -21.01 7.40 19.01
N VAL A 7 -21.03 7.93 20.24
CA VAL A 7 -19.90 8.72 20.78
C VAL A 7 -18.64 7.88 20.88
N VAL A 8 -18.72 6.65 21.42
CA VAL A 8 -17.58 5.74 21.52
C VAL A 8 -17.03 5.39 20.13
N LEU A 9 -17.90 5.05 19.19
CA LEU A 9 -17.49 4.72 17.82
C LEU A 9 -16.83 5.91 17.10
N THR A 10 -17.34 7.13 17.32
CA THR A 10 -16.78 8.36 16.75
C THR A 10 -15.42 8.68 17.37
N LEU A 11 -15.26 8.51 18.68
CA LEU A 11 -13.97 8.70 19.37
C LEU A 11 -12.93 7.71 18.86
N ILE A 12 -13.29 6.43 18.71
CA ILE A 12 -12.40 5.42 18.11
C ILE A 12 -12.07 5.80 16.66
N GLY A 13 -13.08 6.14 15.85
CA GLY A 13 -12.89 6.51 14.44
C GLY A 13 -11.98 7.72 14.27
N SER A 14 -12.17 8.77 15.06
CA SER A 14 -11.33 9.98 15.05
C SER A 14 -9.90 9.72 15.53
N THR A 15 -9.72 8.88 16.54
CA THR A 15 -8.39 8.48 17.03
C THR A 15 -7.64 7.67 15.98
N LEU A 16 -8.32 6.77 15.26
CA LEU A 16 -7.75 6.04 14.14
C LEU A 16 -7.38 6.96 12.97
N MET A 17 -8.20 7.98 12.68
CA MET A 17 -7.86 9.00 11.68
C MET A 17 -6.62 9.79 12.06
N LEU A 18 -6.51 10.18 13.33
CA LEU A 18 -5.31 10.84 13.84
C LEU A 18 -4.09 9.91 13.71
N LEU A 19 -4.24 8.63 14.05
CA LEU A 19 -3.17 7.65 13.94
C LEU A 19 -2.76 7.41 12.47
N ALA A 20 -3.71 7.47 11.53
CA ALA A 20 -3.41 7.41 10.10
C ALA A 20 -2.52 8.58 9.68
N ALA A 21 -2.89 9.82 10.07
CA ALA A 21 -2.09 11.01 9.78
C ALA A 21 -0.69 10.94 10.40
N VAL A 22 -0.59 10.52 11.67
CA VAL A 22 0.70 10.31 12.35
C VAL A 22 1.51 9.19 11.68
N GLY A 23 0.87 8.11 11.24
CA GLY A 23 1.50 7.02 10.51
C GLY A 23 2.14 7.49 9.21
N VAL A 24 1.48 8.40 8.48
CA VAL A 24 2.04 9.03 7.28
C VAL A 24 3.26 9.91 7.59
N LEU A 25 3.31 10.56 8.75
CA LEU A 25 4.42 11.46 9.12
C LEU A 25 5.63 10.72 9.72
N ARG A 26 5.37 9.63 10.46
CA ARG A 26 6.41 8.93 11.23
C ARG A 26 7.03 7.76 10.48
N MET A 27 6.29 7.16 9.54
CA MET A 27 6.80 6.04 8.78
C MET A 27 7.80 6.52 7.72
N PRO A 28 8.89 5.78 7.55
CA PRO A 28 10.07 6.29 6.88
C PRO A 28 10.13 6.05 5.37
N ASP A 29 9.35 5.10 4.87
CA ASP A 29 9.29 4.74 3.46
C ASP A 29 7.85 4.79 2.96
N LEU A 30 7.65 5.15 1.70
CA LEU A 30 6.34 5.29 1.06
C LEU A 30 5.49 4.01 1.21
N PHE A 31 6.07 2.82 1.02
CA PHE A 31 5.32 1.57 1.13
C PHE A 31 4.84 1.33 2.57
N THR A 32 5.69 1.60 3.56
CA THR A 32 5.34 1.49 4.98
C THR A 32 4.30 2.53 5.40
N ARG A 33 4.42 3.78 4.90
CA ARG A 33 3.44 4.86 5.09
C ARG A 33 2.09 4.49 4.51
N LEU A 34 2.08 3.92 3.30
CA LEU A 34 0.86 3.54 2.59
C LEU A 34 0.11 2.45 3.35
N GLN A 35 0.79 1.38 3.79
CA GLN A 35 0.14 0.33 4.58
C GLN A 35 -0.38 0.83 5.92
N ALA A 36 0.43 1.63 6.65
CA ALA A 36 0.04 2.16 7.95
C ALA A 36 -1.18 3.09 7.83
N SER A 37 -1.13 4.03 6.88
CA SER A 37 -2.22 4.98 6.62
C SER A 37 -3.48 4.28 6.17
N THR A 38 -3.41 3.42 5.16
CA THR A 38 -4.55 2.72 4.57
C THR A 38 -5.31 1.89 5.60
N LYS A 39 -4.61 1.13 6.46
CA LYS A 39 -5.26 0.31 7.50
C LYS A 39 -5.99 1.18 8.53
N ALA A 40 -5.32 2.23 9.02
CA ALA A 40 -5.87 3.12 10.02
C ALA A 40 -7.02 3.98 9.47
N SER A 41 -6.89 4.52 8.25
CA SER A 41 -7.91 5.37 7.63
C SER A 41 -9.16 4.58 7.23
N SER A 42 -9.02 3.38 6.65
CA SER A 42 -10.19 2.59 6.26
C SER A 42 -11.05 2.20 7.47
N LEU A 43 -10.41 1.76 8.56
CA LEU A 43 -11.10 1.43 9.81
C LEU A 43 -11.68 2.69 10.46
N GLY A 44 -10.94 3.80 10.50
CA GLY A 44 -11.43 5.06 11.08
C GLY A 44 -12.65 5.62 10.36
N ALA A 45 -12.64 5.60 9.02
CA ALA A 45 -13.76 6.06 8.20
C ALA A 45 -14.96 5.12 8.37
N GLY A 46 -14.71 3.80 8.39
CA GLY A 46 -15.73 2.80 8.66
C GLY A 46 -16.42 2.99 10.02
N CYS A 47 -15.65 3.12 11.09
CA CYS A 47 -16.17 3.38 12.43
C CYS A 47 -16.98 4.68 12.50
N THR A 48 -16.50 5.75 11.87
CA THR A 48 -17.20 7.04 11.87
C THR A 48 -18.53 6.97 11.11
N LEU A 49 -18.55 6.33 9.94
CA LEU A 49 -19.79 6.14 9.16
C LEU A 49 -20.79 5.22 9.87
N LEU A 50 -20.31 4.16 10.54
CA LEU A 50 -21.15 3.31 11.39
C LEU A 50 -21.73 4.08 12.58
N ALA A 51 -20.96 5.01 13.17
CA ALA A 51 -21.43 5.85 14.27
C ALA A 51 -22.65 6.68 13.85
N VAL A 52 -22.56 7.28 12.65
CA VAL A 52 -23.64 8.06 12.04
C VAL A 52 -24.85 7.17 11.78
N ALA A 53 -24.67 5.98 11.20
CA ALA A 53 -25.77 5.05 10.94
C ALA A 53 -26.50 4.64 12.24
N VAL A 54 -25.76 4.33 13.31
CA VAL A 54 -26.31 3.94 14.61
C VAL A 54 -26.98 5.11 15.34
N TYR A 55 -26.46 6.33 15.19
CA TYR A 55 -27.01 7.52 15.83
C TYR A 55 -28.38 7.90 15.26
N TYR A 56 -28.50 7.96 13.93
CA TYR A 56 -29.75 8.32 13.27
C TYR A 56 -30.76 7.18 13.28
N GLY A 57 -30.32 5.92 13.20
CA GLY A 57 -31.20 4.75 13.22
C GLY A 57 -32.17 4.67 12.03
N GLU A 58 -32.00 5.53 11.03
CA GLU A 58 -32.81 5.56 9.81
C GLU A 58 -32.23 4.64 8.74
N LEU A 59 -33.09 3.88 8.07
CA LEU A 59 -32.67 2.98 6.98
C LEU A 59 -31.97 3.73 5.84
N SER A 60 -32.44 4.94 5.50
CA SER A 60 -31.85 5.77 4.45
C SER A 60 -30.39 6.14 4.76
N VAL A 61 -30.11 6.51 6.02
CA VAL A 61 -28.76 6.84 6.49
C VAL A 61 -27.89 5.60 6.55
N ALA A 62 -28.42 4.49 7.07
CA ALA A 62 -27.69 3.23 7.17
C ALA A 62 -27.27 2.69 5.80
N VAL A 63 -28.15 2.72 4.80
CA VAL A 63 -27.84 2.28 3.43
C VAL A 63 -26.73 3.14 2.83
N ARG A 64 -26.81 4.47 2.97
CA ARG A 64 -25.76 5.39 2.48
C ARG A 64 -24.42 5.13 3.17
N ALA A 65 -24.43 4.90 4.48
CA ALA A 65 -23.23 4.58 5.24
C ALA A 65 -22.58 3.26 4.78
N VAL A 66 -23.37 2.19 4.63
CA VAL A 66 -22.88 0.91 4.12
C VAL A 66 -22.30 1.05 2.72
N LEU A 67 -23.00 1.74 1.81
CA LEU A 67 -22.49 2.00 0.46
C LEU A 67 -21.16 2.77 0.47
N ALA A 68 -21.05 3.80 1.32
CA ALA A 68 -19.82 4.57 1.46
C ALA A 68 -18.68 3.70 2.01
N ILE A 69 -18.94 2.85 3.02
CA ILE A 69 -17.95 1.90 3.55
C ILE A 69 -17.50 0.93 2.47
N SER A 70 -18.44 0.29 1.76
CA SER A 70 -18.13 -0.64 0.67
C SER A 70 -17.30 0.04 -0.43
N PHE A 71 -17.67 1.26 -0.80
CA PHE A 71 -16.93 2.04 -1.79
C PHE A 71 -15.49 2.30 -1.33
N ILE A 72 -15.29 2.79 -0.11
CA ILE A 72 -13.95 3.02 0.46
C ILE A 72 -13.13 1.71 0.48
N PHE A 73 -13.73 0.61 0.92
CA PHE A 73 -13.05 -0.69 0.96
C PHE A 73 -12.63 -1.23 -0.41
N LEU A 74 -13.34 -0.85 -1.48
CA LEU A 74 -12.95 -1.20 -2.85
C LEU A 74 -11.91 -0.23 -3.41
N THR A 75 -12.08 1.07 -3.18
CA THR A 75 -11.19 2.10 -3.72
C THR A 75 -9.82 2.05 -3.06
N VAL A 76 -9.76 1.90 -1.74
CA VAL A 76 -8.51 1.95 -0.99
C VAL A 76 -7.45 0.92 -1.45
N PRO A 77 -7.73 -0.39 -1.61
CA PRO A 77 -6.73 -1.34 -2.08
C PRO A 77 -6.31 -1.08 -3.53
N VAL A 78 -7.25 -0.67 -4.40
CA VAL A 78 -6.94 -0.32 -5.79
C VAL A 78 -6.02 0.90 -5.84
N SER A 79 -6.34 1.97 -5.12
CA SER A 79 -5.49 3.16 -5.00
C SER A 79 -4.13 2.82 -4.40
N ALA A 80 -4.07 2.00 -3.35
CA ALA A 80 -2.82 1.60 -2.74
C ALA A 80 -1.94 0.79 -3.72
N HIS A 81 -2.53 -0.12 -4.48
CA HIS A 81 -1.78 -0.88 -5.49
C HIS A 81 -1.23 0.02 -6.61
N LEU A 82 -2.05 0.95 -7.12
CA LEU A 82 -1.63 1.89 -8.16
C LEU A 82 -0.53 2.83 -7.67
N ILE A 83 -0.65 3.36 -6.45
CA ILE A 83 0.36 4.22 -5.83
C ILE A 83 1.66 3.43 -5.61
N GLY A 84 1.59 2.20 -5.10
CA GLY A 84 2.77 1.36 -4.89
C GLY A 84 3.48 1.03 -6.21
N ARG A 85 2.72 0.67 -7.25
CA ARG A 85 3.26 0.41 -8.58
C ARG A 85 3.92 1.65 -9.19
N ALA A 86 3.26 2.81 -9.10
CA ALA A 86 3.80 4.08 -9.59
C ALA A 86 5.05 4.51 -8.82
N ALA A 87 5.05 4.38 -7.49
CA ALA A 87 6.21 4.70 -6.65
C ALA A 87 7.43 3.86 -7.03
N TYR A 88 7.23 2.54 -7.18
CA TYR A 88 8.29 1.65 -7.63
C TYR A 88 8.84 2.05 -9.01
N PHE A 89 7.97 2.37 -9.97
CA PHE A 89 8.40 2.80 -11.30
C PHE A 89 9.08 4.17 -11.33
N MET A 90 8.78 5.06 -10.40
CA MET A 90 9.47 6.35 -10.25
C MET A 90 10.81 6.22 -9.53
N GLY A 91 11.22 5.00 -9.13
CA GLY A 91 12.49 4.77 -8.43
C GLY A 91 12.50 5.35 -7.02
N THR A 92 11.36 5.38 -6.33
CA THR A 92 11.31 5.86 -4.94
C THR A 92 12.22 4.99 -4.06
N THR A 93 13.06 5.63 -3.25
CA THR A 93 13.98 4.94 -2.33
C THR A 93 13.20 4.04 -1.37
N LEU A 94 13.47 2.75 -1.41
CA LEU A 94 12.97 1.80 -0.42
C LEU A 94 13.67 2.05 0.93
N TRP A 95 13.04 1.60 2.02
CA TRP A 95 13.65 1.65 3.35
C TRP A 95 14.98 0.88 3.40
N ASP A 96 16.00 1.45 4.05
CA ASP A 96 17.37 0.90 4.11
C ASP A 96 17.47 -0.52 4.73
N ARG A 97 16.45 -0.96 5.49
CA ARG A 97 16.39 -2.32 6.04
C ARG A 97 15.52 -3.28 5.23
N THR A 98 15.20 -2.94 3.99
CA THR A 98 14.49 -3.86 3.09
C THR A 98 15.45 -4.98 2.69
N VAL A 99 15.17 -6.20 3.17
CA VAL A 99 16.05 -7.38 2.94
C VAL A 99 15.72 -8.10 1.63
N ILE A 100 14.49 -7.95 1.13
CA ILE A 100 13.99 -8.66 -0.06
C ILE A 100 13.35 -7.64 -0.99
N ASP A 101 13.93 -7.47 -2.17
CA ASP A 101 13.29 -6.83 -3.32
C ASP A 101 13.32 -7.80 -4.51
N GLU A 102 12.19 -8.45 -4.77
CA GLU A 102 12.09 -9.39 -5.88
C GLU A 102 11.97 -8.71 -7.26
N LEU A 103 11.67 -7.41 -7.29
CA LEU A 103 11.61 -6.63 -8.54
C LEU A 103 12.95 -5.96 -8.86
N GLU A 104 13.90 -5.92 -7.93
CA GLU A 104 15.23 -5.34 -8.15
C GLU A 104 15.90 -5.97 -9.38
N GLY A 105 16.35 -5.12 -10.31
CA GLY A 105 16.99 -5.56 -11.57
C GLY A 105 16.08 -6.28 -12.57
N LYS A 106 14.80 -6.53 -12.25
CA LYS A 106 13.84 -7.16 -13.18
C LYS A 106 12.99 -6.15 -13.96
N TYR A 107 13.08 -4.87 -13.64
CA TYR A 107 12.33 -3.83 -14.33
C TYR A 107 13.29 -2.94 -15.13
N ASP A 108 13.10 -2.94 -16.45
CA ASP A 108 13.80 -2.03 -17.35
C ASP A 108 13.02 -0.69 -17.43
N PRO A 109 13.61 0.43 -16.97
CA PRO A 109 12.95 1.73 -16.95
C PRO A 109 12.69 2.32 -18.34
N ASP A 110 13.41 1.89 -19.37
CA ASP A 110 13.29 2.42 -20.74
C ASP A 110 12.28 1.62 -21.58
N THR A 111 12.23 0.30 -21.37
CA THR A 111 11.34 -0.60 -22.15
C THR A 111 10.05 -0.97 -21.42
N HIS A 112 9.93 -0.62 -20.12
CA HIS A 112 8.82 -1.02 -19.24
C HIS A 112 8.56 -2.54 -19.19
N ALA A 113 9.52 -3.35 -19.66
CA ALA A 113 9.42 -4.79 -19.71
C ALA A 113 9.93 -5.40 -18.40
N LEU A 114 9.21 -6.41 -17.90
CA LEU A 114 9.69 -7.26 -16.82
C LEU A 114 10.64 -8.30 -17.42
N ALA A 115 11.93 -8.24 -17.07
CA ALA A 115 12.90 -9.22 -17.53
C ALA A 115 12.52 -10.62 -16.99
N PRO A 116 12.52 -11.67 -17.84
CA PRO A 116 12.36 -13.05 -17.37
C PRO A 116 13.52 -13.37 -16.43
N ARG A 117 13.23 -13.92 -15.24
CA ARG A 117 14.17 -14.36 -14.18
C ARG A 117 15.62 -14.48 -14.67
N LEU A 118 16.50 -13.58 -14.25
CA LEU A 118 17.94 -13.89 -14.24
C LEU A 118 18.16 -14.99 -13.18
N PRO A 119 18.95 -16.04 -13.47
CA PRO A 119 19.27 -17.09 -12.51
C PRO A 119 19.87 -16.52 -11.21
N PRO A 120 19.68 -17.22 -10.07
CA PRO A 120 20.15 -16.74 -8.78
C PRO A 120 21.66 -16.44 -8.82
N ALA A 121 22.05 -15.34 -8.20
CA ALA A 121 23.45 -14.97 -8.00
C ALA A 121 24.11 -15.97 -7.04
N GLY A 122 24.54 -17.09 -7.61
CA GLY A 122 25.06 -18.24 -6.90
C GLY A 122 25.34 -19.34 -7.90
N ASP A 123 26.18 -19.02 -8.88
CA ASP A 123 27.09 -19.92 -9.61
C ASP A 123 27.63 -19.11 -10.81
N THR A 124 28.78 -18.49 -10.61
CA THR A 124 29.71 -18.29 -11.72
C THR A 124 30.44 -19.63 -11.89
N PRO A 125 30.11 -20.48 -12.87
CA PRO A 125 31.11 -21.35 -13.43
C PRO A 125 31.99 -20.47 -14.31
N GLU A 126 33.15 -20.15 -13.76
CA GLU A 126 34.42 -20.12 -14.48
C GLU A 126 34.32 -20.79 -15.87
N ALA A 127 34.25 -19.99 -16.91
CA ALA A 127 34.49 -20.40 -18.28
C ALA A 127 35.59 -19.50 -18.85
N THR A 128 36.81 -19.76 -18.36
CA THR A 128 37.99 -20.03 -19.19
C THR A 128 37.84 -19.60 -20.66
N GLU A 129 38.53 -18.51 -20.99
CA GLU A 129 39.55 -18.52 -22.04
C GLU A 129 39.36 -19.53 -23.18
N SER A 130 38.90 -19.06 -24.35
CA SER A 130 39.40 -19.44 -25.68
C SER A 130 38.35 -19.13 -26.75
N ARG A 131 38.48 -17.95 -27.37
CA ARG A 131 38.33 -17.88 -28.83
C ARG A 131 39.16 -16.73 -29.36
N GLY A 132 40.31 -17.10 -29.90
CA GLY A 132 41.30 -16.20 -30.45
C GLY A 132 40.77 -15.27 -31.54
N ARG A 133 41.34 -14.07 -31.54
CA ARG A 133 41.75 -13.34 -32.76
C ARG A 133 42.71 -14.22 -33.59
N PRO A 134 43.11 -13.89 -34.84
CA PRO A 134 42.70 -12.86 -35.84
C PRO A 134 42.61 -13.53 -37.26
N PRO A 135 42.94 -12.92 -38.44
CA PRO A 135 42.97 -11.51 -38.93
C PRO A 135 41.96 -11.30 -40.09
N SER A 136 41.69 -10.14 -40.69
CA SER A 136 42.41 -8.88 -40.92
C SER A 136 41.40 -7.73 -40.99
#